data_AF-A0A919D5L1-F1
#
_entry.id   AF-A0A919D5L1-F1
#
_cell.length_a   1.000
_cell.length_b   1.000
_cell.length_c   1.000
_cell.angle_alpha   90.00
_cell.angle_beta   90.00
_cell.angle_gamma   90.00
#
_symmetry.space_group_name_H-M   'P 1'
#
loop_
_entity.id
_entity.type
_entity.pdbx_description
1 polymer ?
#
loop_
_entity_poly.entity_id
_entity_poly.type
_entity_poly.pdbx_seq_one_letter_code
_entity_poly.pdbx_strand_id
1 'polypeptide(L)'
;MHISFICTGNICRSPMAALVFQERLRRAGIADRVSVTSAGVGTWHTGKRIDERAARVLSAHGYPVDHVASQLGERDLDADVFVAMDSHHVAVLKERLGVAKSRTADGGTPEADERIRLLRSFSPGCSERDGGADGVPDPYYGQEADFVEVLWMIEAAMPGLVEWVRSRLGDGPVEKSDPQKTDHPAFVSMVCDTQDLLAQRDEADRLGEQKSPALAATALGELLPVFERVYGPEHLETLTARDIHAHWLAEGGHFLTALHAFRAYLPDWERVAGPEHPGTLHCRQNISYWTGESGDFGLAVELSGELLPVRERALGPTHPDTLLTRHRLAYWIGEGGDPATALTQFRELLDIRIEHQGPEHPDTLTTRHEIARRTGEIGEAEEAAELFDELVPRRERALGPRHISMLTTRHEFAKWIGEAGAPDKALAMLHDLWPVRKEVQGAHHPRTLLTQHELGRWTAVTGDRNAALPIVQEVLRARDRVLGPNHPHTRLTRDLFAGLGTR
;
A
#
# COMPACT_ATOMS: atom_id res chain seq x y z
N MET A 1 8.61 31.43 -18.03
CA MET A 1 8.47 31.28 -16.56
C MET A 1 9.51 30.29 -16.06
N HIS A 2 10.22 30.56 -14.97
CA HIS A 2 11.24 29.71 -14.37
C HIS A 2 10.78 29.21 -13.01
N ILE A 3 10.75 27.88 -12.84
CA ILE A 3 10.35 27.22 -11.60
C ILE A 3 11.53 26.38 -11.08
N SER A 4 11.87 26.56 -9.80
CA SER A 4 12.94 25.81 -9.13
C SER A 4 12.40 24.99 -7.98
N PHE A 5 12.65 23.68 -8.00
CA PHE A 5 12.27 22.75 -6.94
C PHE A 5 13.39 22.63 -5.89
N ILE A 6 13.04 22.80 -4.61
CA ILE A 6 14.04 22.97 -3.55
C ILE A 6 13.89 21.88 -2.47
N CYS A 7 14.97 21.14 -2.22
CA CYS A 7 15.09 20.23 -1.08
C CYS A 7 16.46 20.34 -0.39
N THR A 8 16.78 19.45 0.55
CA THR A 8 18.02 19.53 1.34
C THR A 8 19.27 19.29 0.49
N GLY A 9 19.36 18.13 -0.17
CA GLY A 9 20.57 17.64 -0.86
C GLY A 9 20.43 17.39 -2.36
N ASN A 10 19.27 17.70 -2.95
CA ASN A 10 19.02 17.64 -4.40
C ASN A 10 19.40 16.33 -5.11
N ILE A 11 19.21 15.19 -4.44
CA ILE A 11 19.39 13.85 -5.03
C ILE A 11 18.13 12.96 -4.94
N CYS A 12 17.10 13.38 -4.20
CA CYS A 12 15.87 12.60 -3.98
C CYS A 12 14.63 13.43 -4.37
N ARG A 13 14.06 14.17 -3.41
CA ARG A 13 12.75 14.86 -3.53
C ARG A 13 12.69 15.90 -4.67
N SER A 14 13.54 16.93 -4.63
CA SER A 14 13.50 18.01 -5.62
C SER A 14 13.84 17.60 -7.06
N PRO A 15 14.83 16.72 -7.34
CA PRO A 15 15.05 16.27 -8.70
C PRO A 15 13.93 15.35 -9.21
N MET A 16 13.37 14.48 -8.37
CA MET A 16 12.18 13.70 -8.73
C MET A 16 11.02 14.63 -9.12
N ALA A 17 10.74 15.65 -8.32
CA ALA A 17 9.67 16.59 -8.59
C ALA A 17 9.89 17.38 -9.89
N ALA A 18 11.11 17.85 -10.13
CA ALA A 18 11.46 18.57 -11.36
C ALA A 18 11.31 17.69 -12.62
N LEU A 19 11.81 16.45 -12.59
CA LEU A 19 11.76 15.52 -13.71
C LEU A 19 10.32 15.10 -14.05
N VAL A 20 9.52 14.79 -13.02
CA VAL A 20 8.09 14.49 -13.20
C VAL A 20 7.37 15.72 -13.77
N PHE A 21 7.64 16.91 -13.24
CA PHE A 21 6.97 18.12 -13.70
C PHE A 21 7.32 18.50 -15.14
N GLN A 22 8.59 18.39 -15.54
CA GLN A 22 9.01 18.58 -16.93
C GLN A 22 8.24 17.67 -17.89
N GLU A 23 8.09 16.40 -17.52
CA GLU A 23 7.32 15.42 -18.30
C GLU A 23 5.82 15.79 -18.36
N ARG A 24 5.24 16.31 -17.27
CA ARG A 24 3.86 16.78 -17.24
C ARG A 24 3.64 18.03 -18.09
N LEU A 25 4.57 18.99 -18.08
CA LEU A 25 4.55 20.16 -18.95
C LEU A 25 4.64 19.79 -20.44
N ARG A 26 5.46 18.78 -20.77
CA ARG A 26 5.58 18.25 -22.12
C ARG A 26 4.26 17.65 -22.60
N ARG A 27 3.61 16.83 -21.77
CA ARG A 27 2.27 16.26 -22.05
C ARG A 27 1.20 17.35 -22.15
N ALA A 28 1.34 18.43 -21.39
CA ALA A 28 0.44 19.57 -21.38
C ALA A 28 0.68 20.57 -22.54
N GLY A 29 1.73 20.39 -23.34
CA GLY A 29 2.05 21.23 -24.50
C GLY A 29 2.64 22.61 -24.17
N ILE A 30 3.18 22.82 -22.96
CA ILE A 30 3.67 24.13 -22.50
C ILE A 30 5.13 24.12 -22.01
N ALA A 31 5.87 23.05 -22.33
CA ALA A 31 7.26 22.87 -21.89
C ALA A 31 8.25 23.91 -22.46
N ASP A 32 7.96 24.51 -23.61
CA ASP A 32 8.77 25.55 -24.24
C ASP A 32 8.66 26.92 -23.56
N ARG A 33 7.59 27.13 -22.77
CA ARG A 33 7.31 28.39 -22.06
C ARG A 33 7.80 28.37 -20.60
N VAL A 34 8.23 27.20 -20.11
CA VAL A 34 8.57 26.97 -18.70
C VAL A 34 9.95 26.33 -18.57
N SER A 35 10.88 27.04 -17.93
CA SER A 35 12.17 26.50 -17.51
C SER A 35 12.02 25.84 -16.14
N VAL A 36 12.49 24.60 -16.00
CA VAL A 36 12.40 23.84 -14.74
C VAL A 36 13.80 23.44 -14.27
N THR A 37 14.09 23.74 -13.01
CA THR A 37 15.36 23.44 -12.35
C THR A 37 15.11 22.80 -10.98
N SER A 38 16.15 22.21 -10.38
CA SER A 38 16.10 21.79 -8.99
C SER A 38 17.43 22.05 -8.30
N ALA A 39 17.36 22.41 -7.02
CA ALA A 39 18.54 22.74 -6.23
C ALA A 39 18.41 22.30 -4.76
N GLY A 40 19.57 22.21 -4.11
CA GLY A 40 19.71 21.84 -2.70
C GLY A 40 20.00 23.05 -1.83
N VAL A 41 19.38 23.18 -0.66
CA VAL A 41 19.72 24.26 0.28
C VAL A 41 21.13 24.08 0.90
N GLY A 42 21.58 22.82 1.00
CA GLY A 42 22.91 22.45 1.48
C GLY A 42 23.90 22.16 0.35
N THR A 43 25.18 22.07 0.69
CA THR A 43 26.28 21.64 -0.22
C THR A 43 26.34 20.13 -0.39
N TRP A 44 25.45 19.39 0.29
CA TRP A 44 25.51 17.94 0.34
C TRP A 44 25.10 17.35 -1.01
N HIS A 45 25.92 16.44 -1.53
CA HIS A 45 25.77 15.76 -2.83
C HIS A 45 25.95 16.61 -4.10
N THR A 46 26.32 17.89 -4.03
CA THR A 46 26.58 18.70 -5.23
C THR A 46 27.53 18.00 -6.21
N GLY A 47 27.16 17.98 -7.49
CA GLY A 47 27.88 17.29 -8.56
C GLY A 47 27.64 15.78 -8.66
N LYS A 48 26.89 15.17 -7.72
CA LYS A 48 26.49 13.76 -7.81
C LYS A 48 25.25 13.58 -8.68
N ARG A 49 25.05 12.36 -9.17
CA ARG A 49 23.81 11.95 -9.83
C ARG A 49 22.66 11.84 -8.81
N ILE A 50 21.44 11.73 -9.31
CA ILE A 50 20.25 11.37 -8.51
C ILE A 50 20.50 10.08 -7.72
N ASP A 51 19.88 9.93 -6.55
CA ASP A 51 19.94 8.71 -5.73
C ASP A 51 19.50 7.50 -6.57
N GLU A 52 20.21 6.37 -6.45
CA GLU A 52 19.94 5.19 -7.28
C GLU A 52 18.54 4.62 -7.04
N ARG A 53 17.99 4.73 -5.82
CA ARG A 53 16.61 4.31 -5.52
C ARG A 53 15.61 5.24 -6.20
N ALA A 54 15.85 6.56 -6.13
CA ALA A 54 15.03 7.54 -6.85
C ALA A 54 15.07 7.31 -8.38
N ALA A 55 16.24 7.00 -8.95
CA ALA A 55 16.37 6.66 -10.36
C ALA A 55 15.57 5.40 -10.73
N ARG A 56 15.66 4.34 -9.93
CA ARG A 56 14.89 3.10 -10.17
C ARG A 56 13.39 3.36 -10.11
N VAL A 57 12.93 4.10 -9.11
CA VAL A 57 11.51 4.47 -8.95
C VAL A 57 11.02 5.33 -10.12
N LEU A 58 11.75 6.38 -10.51
CA LEU A 58 11.39 7.21 -11.67
C LEU A 58 11.36 6.40 -12.97
N SER A 59 12.39 5.59 -13.22
CA SER A 59 12.48 4.76 -14.42
C SER A 59 11.36 3.73 -14.49
N ALA A 60 11.01 3.10 -13.36
CA ALA A 60 9.91 2.13 -13.28
C ALA A 60 8.54 2.78 -13.58
N HIS A 61 8.40 4.08 -13.33
CA HIS A 61 7.19 4.86 -13.60
C HIS A 61 7.26 5.66 -14.92
N GLY A 62 8.24 5.37 -15.78
CA GLY A 62 8.35 5.96 -17.12
C GLY A 62 8.84 7.41 -17.15
N TYR A 63 9.53 7.86 -16.11
CA TYR A 63 10.11 9.20 -16.02
C TYR A 63 11.61 9.21 -16.35
N PRO A 64 12.15 10.34 -16.83
CA PRO A 64 13.59 10.51 -17.02
C PRO A 64 14.33 10.45 -15.67
N VAL A 65 15.62 10.10 -15.73
CA VAL A 65 16.48 9.93 -14.54
C VAL A 65 17.76 10.77 -14.59
N ASP A 66 18.02 11.45 -15.71
CA ASP A 66 19.22 12.25 -15.90
C ASP A 66 19.16 13.51 -15.04
N HIS A 67 20.06 13.59 -14.05
CA HIS A 67 20.14 14.72 -13.14
C HIS A 67 21.55 14.84 -12.55
N VAL A 68 21.95 16.08 -12.26
CA VAL A 68 23.17 16.40 -11.53
C VAL A 68 22.80 17.35 -10.41
N ALA A 69 23.08 16.93 -9.18
CA ALA A 69 22.74 17.69 -7.99
C ALA A 69 23.45 19.04 -7.98
N SER A 70 22.68 20.10 -7.77
CA SER A 70 23.15 21.47 -7.69
C SER A 70 22.84 22.05 -6.31
N GLN A 71 23.65 23.00 -5.87
CA GLN A 71 23.34 23.79 -4.69
C GLN A 71 22.63 25.07 -5.12
N LEU A 72 21.64 25.49 -4.33
CA LEU A 72 20.95 26.76 -4.47
C LEU A 72 21.97 27.91 -4.49
N GLY A 73 22.18 28.48 -5.68
CA GLY A 73 23.12 29.56 -5.94
C GLY A 73 22.45 30.75 -6.62
N GLU A 74 23.25 31.76 -7.01
CA GLU A 74 22.74 33.01 -7.59
C GLU A 74 21.85 32.78 -8.83
N ARG A 75 22.16 31.77 -9.64
CA ARG A 75 21.36 31.41 -10.83
C ARG A 75 19.97 30.86 -10.51
N ASP A 76 19.79 30.26 -9.34
CA ASP A 76 18.49 29.74 -8.90
C ASP A 76 17.66 30.84 -8.23
N LEU A 77 18.29 31.86 -7.65
CA LEU A 77 17.61 32.97 -6.96
C LEU A 77 16.78 33.86 -7.90
N ASP A 78 17.08 33.82 -9.19
CA ASP A 78 16.33 34.49 -10.26
C ASP A 78 15.05 33.74 -10.67
N ALA A 79 14.75 32.57 -10.09
CA ALA A 79 13.53 31.82 -10.44
C ALA A 79 12.26 32.61 -10.13
N ASP A 80 11.31 32.63 -11.08
CA ASP A 80 10.00 33.26 -10.87
C ASP A 80 9.28 32.63 -9.65
N VAL A 81 9.47 31.32 -9.44
CA VAL A 81 8.82 30.56 -8.36
C VAL A 81 9.73 29.47 -7.79
N PHE A 82 9.74 29.35 -6.47
CA PHE A 82 10.35 28.27 -5.72
C PHE A 82 9.29 27.31 -5.19
N VAL A 83 9.44 26.03 -5.51
CA VAL A 83 8.59 24.96 -4.99
C VAL A 83 9.37 24.17 -3.94
N ALA A 84 9.09 24.45 -2.68
CA ALA A 84 9.72 23.85 -1.52
C ALA A 84 9.13 22.47 -1.22
N MET A 85 9.99 21.50 -0.92
CA MET A 85 9.54 20.14 -0.58
C MET A 85 8.96 20.07 0.83
N ASP A 86 9.36 20.93 1.76
CA ASP A 86 8.81 20.97 3.13
C ASP A 86 8.93 22.39 3.73
N SER A 87 8.36 22.57 4.92
CA SER A 87 8.32 23.85 5.63
C SER A 87 9.69 24.35 6.08
N HIS A 88 10.66 23.45 6.28
CA HIS A 88 12.04 23.84 6.58
C HIS A 88 12.69 24.51 5.36
N HIS A 89 12.50 23.96 4.16
CA HIS A 89 12.98 24.59 2.92
C HIS A 89 12.36 25.96 2.69
N VAL A 90 11.06 26.14 3.01
CA VAL A 90 10.40 27.45 2.97
C VAL A 90 11.11 28.45 3.88
N ALA A 91 11.42 28.06 5.12
CA ALA A 91 12.12 28.92 6.07
C ALA A 91 13.52 29.35 5.55
N VAL A 92 14.28 28.40 4.98
CA VAL A 92 15.62 28.68 4.42
C VAL A 92 15.54 29.60 3.19
N LEU A 93 14.55 29.40 2.32
CA LEU A 93 14.34 30.27 1.15
C LEU A 93 13.96 31.70 1.56
N LYS A 94 13.10 31.86 2.58
CA LYS A 94 12.73 33.18 3.12
C LYS A 94 13.95 33.93 3.65
N GLU A 95 14.85 33.23 4.35
CA GLU A 95 16.11 33.81 4.83
C GLU A 95 17.01 34.24 3.66
N ARG A 96 17.23 33.36 2.68
CA ARG A 96 18.13 33.62 1.54
C ARG A 96 17.64 34.72 0.60
N LEU A 97 16.33 34.86 0.43
CA LEU A 97 15.72 35.90 -0.39
C LEU A 97 15.54 37.23 0.37
N GLY A 98 16.00 37.32 1.62
CA GLY A 98 15.92 38.55 2.41
C GLY A 98 14.48 38.93 2.78
N VAL A 99 13.56 37.96 2.88
CA VAL A 99 12.17 38.18 3.29
C VAL A 99 12.16 38.42 4.81
N ALA A 100 12.37 39.68 5.22
CA ALA A 100 12.34 40.06 6.63
C ALA A 100 10.98 39.67 7.26
N LYS A 101 10.98 39.33 8.56
CA LYS A 101 9.78 39.07 9.39
C LYS A 101 8.87 40.31 9.60
N SER A 102 8.81 41.20 8.62
CA SER A 102 8.07 42.46 8.67
C SER A 102 6.72 42.27 8.01
N ARG A 103 5.65 42.26 8.82
CA ARG A 103 4.33 42.65 8.34
C ARG A 103 4.49 44.06 7.77
N THR A 104 4.21 44.26 6.49
CA THR A 104 4.11 45.62 5.95
C THR A 104 3.03 46.37 6.74
N ALA A 105 3.23 47.67 6.96
CA ALA A 105 2.27 48.50 7.71
C ALA A 105 0.87 48.54 7.07
N ASP A 106 0.76 48.10 5.81
CA ASP A 106 -0.48 48.02 5.02
C ASP A 106 -1.11 46.61 4.96
N GLY A 107 -0.58 45.63 5.71
CA GLY A 107 -1.17 44.29 5.80
C GLY A 107 -1.03 43.42 4.53
N GLY A 108 -0.27 43.86 3.52
CA GLY A 108 0.06 43.06 2.35
C GLY A 108 1.21 42.08 2.62
N THR A 109 1.07 40.84 2.16
CA THR A 109 2.15 39.83 2.11
C THR A 109 3.28 40.33 1.20
N PRO A 110 4.56 40.22 1.60
CA PRO A 110 5.68 40.61 0.73
C PRO A 110 5.66 39.81 -0.58
N GLU A 111 6.06 40.41 -1.70
CA GLU A 111 6.12 39.80 -3.04
C GLU A 111 6.97 38.51 -3.07
N ALA A 112 7.99 38.41 -2.20
CA ALA A 112 8.81 37.21 -2.04
C ALA A 112 8.10 36.05 -1.31
N ASP A 113 7.00 36.32 -0.60
CA ASP A 113 6.13 35.30 -0.01
C ASP A 113 5.25 34.64 -1.09
N GLU A 114 4.91 35.37 -2.16
CA GLU A 114 4.16 34.81 -3.31
C GLU A 114 5.03 33.91 -4.21
N ARG A 115 6.35 34.12 -4.20
CA ARG A 115 7.33 33.33 -4.97
C ARG A 115 7.66 31.98 -4.33
N ILE A 116 7.32 31.73 -3.07
CA ILE A 116 7.65 30.47 -2.39
C ILE A 116 6.38 29.68 -2.10
N ARG A 117 6.30 28.44 -2.60
CA ARG A 117 5.14 27.56 -2.38
C ARG A 117 5.58 26.18 -1.94
N LEU A 118 4.80 25.54 -1.06
CA LEU A 118 4.99 24.13 -0.74
C LEU A 118 4.47 23.26 -1.88
N LEU A 119 5.18 22.20 -2.27
CA LEU A 119 4.70 21.29 -3.31
C LEU A 119 3.30 20.75 -3.00
N ARG A 120 3.08 20.38 -1.74
CA ARG A 120 1.83 19.79 -1.25
C ARG A 120 0.64 20.75 -1.27
N SER A 121 0.88 22.07 -1.40
CA SER A 121 -0.19 23.06 -1.58
C SER A 121 -0.92 22.93 -2.92
N PHE A 122 -0.34 22.20 -3.88
CA PHE A 122 -0.97 21.93 -5.18
C PHE A 122 -1.75 20.60 -5.21
N SER A 123 -1.79 19.85 -4.11
CA SER A 123 -2.53 18.59 -4.01
C SER A 123 -4.03 18.83 -3.77
N PRO A 124 -4.92 17.96 -4.29
CA PRO A 124 -6.37 18.08 -4.08
C PRO A 124 -6.73 18.11 -2.58
N GLY A 125 -7.56 19.07 -2.17
CA GLY A 125 -8.05 19.18 -0.78
C GLY A 125 -7.16 19.98 0.18
N CYS A 126 -5.99 20.45 -0.23
CA CYS A 126 -5.17 21.39 0.57
C CYS A 126 -5.51 22.84 0.19
N SER A 127 -6.12 23.61 1.09
CA SER A 127 -6.23 25.06 0.93
C SER A 127 -5.08 25.77 1.63
N GLU A 128 -4.58 26.88 1.06
CA GLU A 128 -3.56 27.73 1.69
C GLU A 128 -4.01 28.29 3.06
N ARG A 129 -5.32 28.30 3.34
CA ARG A 129 -5.91 28.82 4.59
C ARG A 129 -5.89 27.85 5.76
N ASP A 130 -5.77 26.55 5.52
CA ASP A 130 -5.99 25.53 6.56
C ASP A 130 -4.73 25.09 7.31
N GLY A 131 -3.58 25.73 7.08
CA GLY A 131 -2.38 25.58 7.92
C GLY A 131 -1.75 24.18 7.97
N GLY A 132 -2.16 23.24 7.11
CA GLY A 132 -1.73 21.84 7.17
C GLY A 132 -1.52 21.23 5.79
N ALA A 133 -0.40 21.55 5.15
CA ALA A 133 0.17 20.70 4.12
C ALA A 133 1.53 20.22 4.67
N ASP A 134 1.54 19.07 5.34
CA ASP A 134 2.80 18.43 5.72
C ASP A 134 3.66 18.28 4.46
N GLY A 135 4.94 18.64 4.59
CA GLY A 135 5.90 18.57 3.49
C GLY A 135 6.10 17.14 3.00
N VAL A 136 6.72 17.00 1.84
CA VAL A 136 7.16 15.71 1.31
C VAL A 136 8.26 15.15 2.23
N PRO A 137 8.04 13.99 2.88
CA PRO A 137 8.97 13.40 3.83
C PRO A 137 10.29 13.04 3.15
N ASP A 138 11.40 13.11 3.88
CA ASP A 138 12.73 12.81 3.32
C ASP A 138 12.95 11.29 3.22
N PRO A 139 13.02 10.71 2.00
CA PRO A 139 13.15 9.26 1.85
C PRO A 139 14.61 8.80 1.98
N TYR A 140 15.58 9.71 2.13
CA TYR A 140 17.00 9.41 1.98
C TYR A 140 17.50 8.30 2.91
N TYR A 141 17.04 8.31 4.17
CA TYR A 141 17.39 7.30 5.18
C TYR A 141 16.45 6.08 5.17
N GLY A 142 15.47 6.07 4.28
CA GLY A 142 14.48 5.00 4.11
C GLY A 142 14.88 3.91 3.11
N GLN A 143 13.91 3.07 2.76
CA GLN A 143 13.97 2.05 1.72
C GLN A 143 13.34 2.55 0.41
N GLU A 144 13.39 1.74 -0.64
CA GLU A 144 12.84 2.11 -1.95
C GLU A 144 11.34 2.45 -1.90
N ALA A 145 10.57 1.83 -1.00
CA ALA A 145 9.17 2.14 -0.76
C ALA A 145 8.92 3.60 -0.34
N ASP A 146 9.83 4.19 0.45
CA ASP A 146 9.72 5.60 0.85
C ASP A 146 9.92 6.55 -0.36
N PHE A 147 10.76 6.15 -1.32
CA PHE A 147 10.92 6.90 -2.58
C PHE A 147 9.67 6.77 -3.47
N VAL A 148 9.01 5.62 -3.45
CA VAL A 148 7.74 5.42 -4.16
C VAL A 148 6.64 6.30 -3.55
N GLU A 149 6.54 6.37 -2.21
CA GLU A 149 5.60 7.26 -1.54
C GLU A 149 5.86 8.74 -1.88
N VAL A 150 7.12 9.15 -1.88
CA VAL A 150 7.54 10.49 -2.32
C VAL A 150 7.13 10.76 -3.77
N LEU A 151 7.33 9.79 -4.67
CA LEU A 151 6.89 9.93 -6.07
C LEU A 151 5.38 10.15 -6.15
N TRP A 152 4.57 9.44 -5.38
CA TRP A 152 3.12 9.64 -5.40
C TRP A 152 2.70 11.00 -4.87
N MET A 153 3.32 11.47 -3.78
CA MET A 153 3.04 12.82 -3.27
C MET A 153 3.38 13.89 -4.29
N ILE A 154 4.47 13.67 -5.05
CA ILE A 154 4.87 14.53 -6.17
C ILE A 154 3.79 14.46 -7.26
N GLU A 155 3.43 13.27 -7.74
CA GLU A 155 2.44 13.09 -8.81
C GLU A 155 1.07 13.67 -8.45
N ALA A 156 0.61 13.51 -7.21
CA ALA A 156 -0.64 14.07 -6.72
C ALA A 156 -0.68 15.60 -6.76
N ALA A 157 0.47 16.26 -6.61
CA ALA A 157 0.58 17.72 -6.69
C ALA A 157 0.69 18.25 -8.14
N MET A 158 1.04 17.39 -9.10
CA MET A 158 1.31 17.84 -10.49
C MET A 158 0.11 18.45 -11.20
N PRO A 159 -1.13 17.89 -11.13
CA PRO A 159 -2.27 18.49 -11.82
C PRO A 159 -2.54 19.92 -11.36
N GLY A 160 -2.53 20.17 -10.04
CA GLY A 160 -2.72 21.51 -9.49
C GLY A 160 -1.58 22.46 -9.85
N LEU A 161 -0.34 21.98 -9.87
CA LEU A 161 0.81 22.80 -10.27
C LEU A 161 0.78 23.17 -11.77
N VAL A 162 0.40 22.24 -12.65
CA VAL A 162 0.26 22.51 -14.10
C VAL A 162 -0.85 23.54 -14.34
N GLU A 163 -2.00 23.39 -13.69
CA GLU A 163 -3.11 24.33 -13.82
C GLU A 163 -2.73 25.72 -13.31
N TRP A 164 -2.04 25.77 -12.17
CA TRP A 164 -1.52 27.02 -11.62
C TRP A 164 -0.56 27.72 -12.61
N VAL A 165 0.35 26.97 -13.24
CA VAL A 165 1.25 27.54 -14.26
C VAL A 165 0.50 28.05 -15.49
N ARG A 166 -0.51 27.33 -15.99
CA ARG A 166 -1.35 27.80 -17.10
C ARG A 166 -2.01 29.14 -16.79
N SER A 167 -2.58 29.26 -15.59
CA SER A 167 -3.21 30.50 -15.14
C SER A 167 -2.22 31.69 -15.13
N ARG A 168 -0.96 31.45 -14.76
CA ARG A 168 0.10 32.48 -14.75
C ARG A 168 0.62 32.83 -16.14
N LEU A 169 0.55 31.89 -17.08
CA LEU A 169 0.95 32.08 -18.47
C LEU A 169 -0.13 32.79 -19.31
N GLY A 170 -1.33 33.03 -18.74
CA GLY A 170 -2.45 33.69 -19.42
C GLY A 170 -3.31 32.72 -20.25
N ASP A 171 -3.12 31.42 -20.09
CA ASP A 171 -3.98 30.40 -20.68
C ASP A 171 -5.17 30.23 -19.72
N GLY A 172 -6.39 30.61 -20.14
CA GLY A 172 -7.60 30.47 -19.29
C GLY A 172 -7.86 29.02 -18.86
N PRO A 173 -8.71 28.79 -17.83
CA PRO A 173 -9.03 27.44 -17.38
C PRO A 173 -9.59 26.63 -18.54
N VAL A 174 -9.20 25.36 -18.64
CA VAL A 174 -9.76 24.45 -19.64
C VAL A 174 -11.26 24.32 -19.37
N GLU A 175 -12.10 24.84 -20.27
CA GLU A 175 -13.52 24.52 -20.27
C GLU A 175 -13.64 23.00 -20.27
N LYS A 176 -14.34 22.45 -19.26
CA LYS A 176 -14.78 21.04 -19.29
C LYS A 176 -15.58 20.87 -20.57
N SER A 177 -14.97 20.29 -21.59
CA SER A 177 -15.67 19.99 -22.84
C SER A 177 -16.81 19.04 -22.54
N ASP A 178 -18.03 19.49 -22.83
CA ASP A 178 -19.25 18.71 -22.85
C ASP A 178 -19.04 17.42 -23.68
N PRO A 179 -19.43 16.20 -23.24
CA PRO A 179 -19.02 14.96 -23.89
C PRO A 179 -19.70 14.69 -25.23
N GLN A 180 -20.42 15.64 -25.81
CA GLN A 180 -21.18 15.44 -27.04
C GLN A 180 -20.84 16.51 -28.09
N LYS A 181 -20.25 16.00 -29.18
CA LYS A 181 -19.99 16.61 -30.49
C LYS A 181 -18.70 17.40 -30.64
N THR A 182 -17.70 16.71 -31.20
CA THR A 182 -17.04 17.21 -32.42
C THR A 182 -16.70 16.04 -33.31
N ASP A 183 -17.30 16.01 -34.50
CA ASP A 183 -16.79 15.23 -35.63
C ASP A 183 -15.38 15.72 -35.98
N HIS A 184 -14.39 14.81 -35.97
CA HIS A 184 -13.15 14.99 -36.70
C HIS A 184 -12.74 13.70 -37.42
N PRO A 185 -12.24 13.82 -38.67
CA PRO A 185 -11.99 12.68 -39.55
C PRO A 185 -10.69 11.96 -39.21
N ALA A 186 -10.74 10.65 -39.41
CA ALA A 186 -9.67 9.65 -39.59
C ALA A 186 -8.21 10.11 -39.38
N PHE A 187 -7.53 9.51 -38.38
CA PHE A 187 -6.32 8.71 -38.57
C PHE A 187 -5.92 8.02 -37.24
N VAL A 188 -6.07 6.69 -37.21
CA VAL A 188 -5.14 5.64 -36.74
C VAL A 188 -5.97 4.38 -36.45
N SER A 189 -5.85 3.44 -37.38
CA SER A 189 -6.33 2.07 -37.27
C SER A 189 -5.47 1.32 -36.26
N MET A 190 -6.00 1.15 -35.04
CA MET A 190 -5.91 -0.09 -34.27
C MET A 190 -7.06 -0.03 -33.26
N VAL A 191 -8.27 -0.28 -33.75
CA VAL A 191 -9.41 -0.56 -32.89
C VAL A 191 -9.12 -1.94 -32.29
N CYS A 192 -8.59 -1.97 -31.06
CA CYS A 192 -8.82 -3.15 -30.23
C CYS A 192 -10.34 -3.28 -30.14
N ASP A 193 -10.88 -4.40 -30.59
CA ASP A 193 -12.28 -4.72 -30.35
C ASP A 193 -12.54 -4.54 -28.85
N THR A 194 -13.63 -3.87 -28.48
CA THR A 194 -14.03 -3.72 -27.06
C THR A 194 -14.08 -5.08 -26.36
N GLN A 195 -14.47 -6.15 -27.08
CA GLN A 195 -14.43 -7.52 -26.57
C GLN A 195 -13.00 -8.04 -26.36
N ASP A 196 -12.07 -7.67 -27.22
CA ASP A 196 -10.64 -8.00 -27.08
C ASP A 196 -10.04 -7.32 -25.85
N LEU A 197 -10.42 -6.06 -25.56
CA LEU A 197 -9.91 -5.34 -24.38
C LEU A 197 -10.42 -5.93 -23.05
N LEU A 198 -11.69 -6.33 -22.97
CA LEU A 198 -12.22 -7.03 -21.79
C LEU A 198 -11.58 -8.41 -21.62
N ALA A 199 -11.39 -9.16 -22.72
CA ALA A 199 -10.71 -10.44 -22.68
C ALA A 199 -9.24 -10.31 -22.22
N GLN A 200 -8.54 -9.25 -22.61
CA GLN A 200 -7.18 -8.95 -22.15
C GLN A 200 -7.12 -8.65 -20.65
N ARG A 201 -8.09 -7.89 -20.12
CA ARG A 201 -8.21 -7.69 -18.66
C ARG A 201 -8.42 -9.01 -17.94
N ASP A 202 -9.35 -9.83 -18.40
CA ASP A 202 -9.69 -11.11 -17.75
C ASP A 202 -8.55 -12.14 -17.89
N GLU A 203 -7.74 -12.07 -18.95
CA GLU A 203 -6.51 -12.85 -19.06
C GLU A 203 -5.43 -12.36 -18.09
N ALA A 204 -5.26 -11.03 -17.95
CA ALA A 204 -4.32 -10.47 -16.99
C ALA A 204 -4.71 -10.82 -15.55
N ASP A 205 -6.01 -10.86 -15.24
CA ASP A 205 -6.52 -11.29 -13.94
C ASP A 205 -6.18 -12.76 -13.67
N ARG A 206 -6.51 -13.66 -14.61
CA ARG A 206 -6.16 -15.09 -14.55
C ARG A 206 -4.65 -15.33 -14.44
N LEU A 207 -3.83 -14.47 -15.04
CA LEU A 207 -2.36 -14.54 -14.92
C LEU A 207 -1.90 -14.30 -13.48
N GLY A 208 -2.57 -13.40 -12.76
CA GLY A 208 -2.31 -13.11 -11.35
C GLY A 208 -2.57 -14.33 -10.48
N GLU A 209 -3.72 -14.98 -10.70
CA GLU A 209 -4.13 -16.19 -9.96
C GLU A 209 -3.16 -17.37 -10.17
N GLN A 210 -2.61 -17.51 -11.38
CA GLN A 210 -1.85 -18.70 -11.78
C GLN A 210 -0.34 -18.57 -11.64
N LYS A 211 0.22 -17.39 -11.89
CA LYS A 211 1.69 -17.23 -12.06
C LYS A 211 2.29 -16.22 -11.11
N SER A 212 1.83 -14.97 -11.14
CA SER A 212 2.44 -13.89 -10.36
C SER A 212 1.55 -12.65 -10.29
N PRO A 213 1.19 -12.18 -9.09
CA PRO A 213 0.53 -10.90 -8.87
C PRO A 213 1.21 -9.71 -9.55
N ALA A 214 2.55 -9.68 -9.54
CA ALA A 214 3.31 -8.58 -10.13
C ALA A 214 3.15 -8.49 -11.66
N LEU A 215 3.02 -9.64 -12.34
CA LEU A 215 2.81 -9.67 -13.79
C LEU A 215 1.39 -9.20 -14.14
N ALA A 216 0.39 -9.62 -13.36
CA ALA A 216 -0.98 -9.16 -13.53
C ALA A 216 -1.10 -7.65 -13.32
N ALA A 217 -0.51 -7.13 -12.25
CA ALA A 217 -0.46 -5.70 -11.98
C ALA A 217 0.20 -4.94 -13.15
N THR A 218 1.34 -5.43 -13.66
CA THR A 218 2.01 -4.79 -14.81
C THR A 218 1.11 -4.78 -16.05
N ALA A 219 0.55 -5.93 -16.42
CA ALA A 219 -0.31 -6.06 -17.60
C ALA A 219 -1.55 -5.16 -17.50
N LEU A 220 -2.23 -5.16 -16.35
CA LEU A 220 -3.40 -4.29 -16.14
C LEU A 220 -3.01 -2.81 -16.13
N GLY A 221 -1.86 -2.45 -15.58
CA GLY A 221 -1.32 -1.09 -15.63
C GLY A 221 -1.11 -0.59 -17.06
N GLU A 222 -0.68 -1.45 -17.97
CA GLU A 222 -0.56 -1.14 -19.41
C GLU A 222 -1.91 -1.01 -20.11
N LEU A 223 -2.92 -1.77 -19.68
CA LEU A 223 -4.28 -1.72 -20.24
C LEU A 223 -5.07 -0.50 -19.77
N LEU A 224 -4.85 0.01 -18.55
CA LEU A 224 -5.63 1.09 -17.96
C LEU A 224 -5.73 2.36 -18.85
N PRO A 225 -4.63 2.88 -19.42
CA PRO A 225 -4.72 4.01 -20.36
C PRO A 225 -5.54 3.70 -21.61
N VAL A 226 -5.63 2.43 -22.04
CA VAL A 226 -6.47 2.01 -23.17
C VAL A 226 -7.94 2.02 -22.75
N PHE A 227 -8.26 1.48 -21.57
CA PHE A 227 -9.60 1.54 -20.97
C PHE A 227 -10.11 2.98 -20.86
N GLU A 228 -9.27 3.89 -20.35
CA GLU A 228 -9.62 5.31 -20.22
C GLU A 228 -9.89 5.99 -21.57
N ARG A 229 -9.14 5.63 -22.62
CA ARG A 229 -9.37 6.18 -23.96
C ARG A 229 -10.62 5.61 -24.64
N VAL A 230 -10.90 4.31 -24.45
CA VAL A 230 -12.00 3.61 -25.14
C VAL A 230 -13.33 3.85 -24.44
N TYR A 231 -13.37 3.67 -23.12
CA TYR A 231 -14.59 3.72 -22.33
C TYR A 231 -14.76 5.05 -21.58
N GLY A 232 -13.65 5.75 -21.32
CA GLY A 232 -13.63 6.93 -20.43
C GLY A 232 -13.15 6.57 -19.02
N PRO A 233 -12.66 7.57 -18.25
CA PRO A 233 -12.08 7.36 -16.93
C PRO A 233 -13.09 6.97 -15.84
N GLU A 234 -14.38 7.21 -16.05
CA GLU A 234 -15.44 6.96 -15.06
C GLU A 234 -16.37 5.82 -15.48
N HIS A 235 -16.08 5.15 -16.60
CA HIS A 235 -16.89 4.04 -17.07
C HIS A 235 -16.71 2.80 -16.18
N LEU A 236 -17.79 2.05 -15.95
CA LEU A 236 -17.79 0.89 -15.04
C LEU A 236 -16.67 -0.11 -15.39
N GLU A 237 -16.46 -0.42 -16.67
CA GLU A 237 -15.37 -1.33 -17.08
C GLU A 237 -13.96 -0.79 -16.79
N THR A 238 -13.77 0.54 -16.87
CA THR A 238 -12.50 1.18 -16.48
C THR A 238 -12.31 1.11 -14.97
N LEU A 239 -13.38 1.34 -14.20
CA LEU A 239 -13.34 1.23 -12.74
C LEU A 239 -13.08 -0.21 -12.28
N THR A 240 -13.71 -1.20 -12.91
CA THR A 240 -13.43 -2.63 -12.67
C THR A 240 -11.97 -2.96 -12.98
N ALA A 241 -11.42 -2.48 -14.11
CA ALA A 241 -10.02 -2.70 -14.44
C ALA A 241 -9.08 -2.05 -13.39
N ARG A 242 -9.43 -0.88 -12.86
CA ARG A 242 -8.67 -0.22 -11.77
C ARG A 242 -8.73 -1.02 -10.47
N ASP A 243 -9.89 -1.58 -10.13
CA ASP A 243 -10.06 -2.45 -8.96
C ASP A 243 -9.20 -3.70 -9.04
N ILE A 244 -9.24 -4.40 -10.18
CA ILE A 244 -8.43 -5.61 -10.38
C ILE A 244 -6.94 -5.27 -10.38
N HIS A 245 -6.55 -4.15 -11.00
CA HIS A 245 -5.16 -3.67 -10.95
C HIS A 245 -4.70 -3.39 -9.51
N ALA A 246 -5.50 -2.66 -8.73
CA ALA A 246 -5.20 -2.36 -7.34
C ALA A 246 -5.12 -3.63 -6.49
N HIS A 247 -6.01 -4.59 -6.72
CA HIS A 247 -5.95 -5.90 -6.07
C HIS A 247 -4.61 -6.60 -6.32
N TRP A 248 -4.18 -6.73 -7.58
CA TRP A 248 -2.91 -7.39 -7.91
C TRP A 248 -1.68 -6.61 -7.47
N LEU A 249 -1.73 -5.28 -7.43
CA LEU A 249 -0.68 -4.47 -6.81
C LEU A 249 -0.49 -4.87 -5.35
N ALA A 250 -1.60 -5.01 -4.61
CA ALA A 250 -1.55 -5.35 -3.21
C ALA A 250 -1.01 -6.77 -2.97
N GLU A 251 -1.51 -7.75 -3.73
CA GLU A 251 -1.02 -9.13 -3.71
C GLU A 251 0.45 -9.23 -4.16
N GLY A 252 0.91 -8.29 -4.99
CA GLY A 252 2.32 -8.12 -5.37
C GLY A 252 3.20 -7.50 -4.27
N GLY A 253 2.64 -7.18 -3.10
CA GLY A 253 3.34 -6.58 -1.97
C GLY A 253 3.30 -5.04 -1.95
N HIS A 254 2.58 -4.41 -2.88
CA HIS A 254 2.42 -2.96 -2.97
C HIS A 254 1.10 -2.49 -2.32
N PHE A 255 0.80 -2.99 -1.11
CA PHE A 255 -0.49 -2.80 -0.45
C PHE A 255 -0.84 -1.34 -0.14
N LEU A 256 0.14 -0.47 0.19
CA LEU A 256 -0.12 0.96 0.36
C LEU A 256 -0.51 1.64 -0.97
N THR A 257 0.12 1.24 -2.08
CA THR A 257 -0.25 1.71 -3.44
C THR A 257 -1.69 1.37 -3.74
N ALA A 258 -2.05 0.11 -3.48
CA ALA A 258 -3.37 -0.40 -3.73
C ALA A 258 -4.41 0.31 -2.86
N LEU A 259 -4.15 0.47 -1.56
CA LEU A 259 -5.03 1.19 -0.65
C LEU A 259 -5.27 2.63 -1.10
N HIS A 260 -4.21 3.33 -1.53
CA HIS A 260 -4.34 4.67 -2.11
C HIS A 260 -5.17 4.66 -3.40
N ALA A 261 -4.95 3.69 -4.28
CA ALA A 261 -5.73 3.56 -5.51
C ALA A 261 -7.22 3.34 -5.19
N PHE A 262 -7.56 2.35 -4.35
CA PHE A 262 -8.94 2.09 -3.91
C PHE A 262 -9.60 3.35 -3.36
N ARG A 263 -8.92 4.10 -2.47
CA ARG A 263 -9.43 5.36 -1.91
C ARG A 263 -9.63 6.45 -2.97
N ALA A 264 -8.76 6.52 -3.98
CA ALA A 264 -8.81 7.55 -5.00
C ALA A 264 -10.01 7.42 -5.93
N TYR A 265 -10.41 6.20 -6.32
CA TYR A 265 -11.53 6.00 -7.24
C TYR A 265 -12.83 5.52 -6.58
N LEU A 266 -12.86 5.25 -5.26
CA LEU A 266 -14.12 5.01 -4.54
C LEU A 266 -15.17 6.11 -4.80
N PRO A 267 -14.84 7.42 -4.80
CA PRO A 267 -15.81 8.47 -5.12
C PRO A 267 -16.39 8.35 -6.54
N ASP A 268 -15.62 7.82 -7.50
CA ASP A 268 -16.11 7.57 -8.86
C ASP A 268 -17.09 6.40 -8.89
N TRP A 269 -16.78 5.31 -8.18
CA TRP A 269 -17.71 4.19 -7.99
C TRP A 269 -19.04 4.64 -7.38
N GLU A 270 -18.97 5.43 -6.31
CA GLU A 270 -20.16 5.94 -5.61
C GLU A 270 -20.99 6.87 -6.49
N ARG A 271 -20.35 7.73 -7.29
CA ARG A 271 -21.04 8.68 -8.16
C ARG A 271 -21.67 8.02 -9.39
N VAL A 272 -20.98 7.05 -10.00
CA VAL A 272 -21.42 6.42 -11.26
C VAL A 272 -22.41 5.30 -11.00
N ALA A 273 -22.12 4.44 -10.02
CA ALA A 273 -22.88 3.21 -9.78
C ALA A 273 -23.76 3.27 -8.52
N GLY A 274 -23.48 4.20 -7.61
CA GLY A 274 -24.15 4.32 -6.33
C GLY A 274 -23.45 3.57 -5.19
N PRO A 275 -23.79 3.90 -3.92
CA PRO A 275 -23.11 3.39 -2.73
C PRO A 275 -23.34 1.90 -2.45
N GLU A 276 -24.42 1.32 -2.98
CA GLU A 276 -24.79 -0.10 -2.77
C GLU A 276 -24.46 -1.00 -3.98
N HIS A 277 -23.84 -0.45 -5.03
CA HIS A 277 -23.41 -1.24 -6.18
C HIS A 277 -22.33 -2.26 -5.80
N PRO A 278 -22.34 -3.49 -6.35
CA PRO A 278 -21.35 -4.52 -6.03
C PRO A 278 -19.89 -4.06 -6.15
N GLY A 279 -19.55 -3.31 -7.21
CA GLY A 279 -18.21 -2.73 -7.38
C GLY A 279 -17.84 -1.75 -6.27
N THR A 280 -18.76 -0.87 -5.86
CA THR A 280 -18.57 0.05 -4.74
C THR A 280 -18.33 -0.70 -3.43
N LEU A 281 -19.15 -1.72 -3.16
CA LEU A 281 -19.05 -2.53 -1.95
C LEU A 281 -17.77 -3.38 -1.95
N HIS A 282 -17.29 -3.82 -3.12
CA HIS A 282 -16.02 -4.52 -3.28
C HIS A 282 -14.84 -3.58 -3.02
N CYS A 283 -14.85 -2.38 -3.59
CA CYS A 283 -13.85 -1.34 -3.35
C CYS A 283 -13.75 -0.99 -1.84
N ARG A 284 -14.87 -0.68 -1.18
CA ARG A 284 -14.92 -0.43 0.28
C ARG A 284 -14.36 -1.59 1.10
N GLN A 285 -14.70 -2.81 0.71
CA GLN A 285 -14.21 -4.01 1.37
C GLN A 285 -12.69 -4.16 1.24
N ASN A 286 -12.10 -3.84 0.09
CA ASN A 286 -10.65 -3.85 -0.10
C ASN A 286 -9.97 -2.73 0.68
N ILE A 287 -10.56 -1.53 0.77
CA ILE A 287 -10.04 -0.45 1.63
C ILE A 287 -9.95 -0.92 3.08
N SER A 288 -11.02 -1.52 3.62
CA SER A 288 -11.02 -2.05 4.99
C SER A 288 -9.94 -3.13 5.17
N TYR A 289 -9.84 -4.07 4.24
CA TYR A 289 -8.88 -5.17 4.30
C TYR A 289 -7.43 -4.67 4.28
N TRP A 290 -7.06 -3.84 3.29
CA TRP A 290 -5.68 -3.33 3.18
C TRP A 290 -5.33 -2.31 4.27
N THR A 291 -6.32 -1.62 4.84
CA THR A 291 -6.11 -0.79 6.04
C THR A 291 -5.69 -1.67 7.23
N GLY A 292 -6.37 -2.79 7.46
CA GLY A 292 -6.00 -3.73 8.53
C GLY A 292 -4.64 -4.37 8.30
N GLU A 293 -4.35 -4.82 7.08
CA GLU A 293 -3.02 -5.37 6.71
C GLU A 293 -1.90 -4.35 6.87
N SER A 294 -2.18 -3.06 6.73
CA SER A 294 -1.21 -1.97 7.00
C SER A 294 -0.95 -1.72 8.49
N GLY A 295 -1.72 -2.36 9.38
CA GLY A 295 -1.57 -2.31 10.83
C GLY A 295 -2.56 -1.41 11.57
N ASP A 296 -3.45 -0.72 10.85
CA ASP A 296 -4.53 0.07 11.48
C ASP A 296 -5.79 -0.78 11.67
N PHE A 297 -5.75 -1.67 12.66
CA PHE A 297 -6.85 -2.58 12.96
C PHE A 297 -8.10 -1.85 13.42
N GLY A 298 -7.96 -0.73 14.15
CA GLY A 298 -9.07 0.07 14.64
C GLY A 298 -9.90 0.64 13.49
N LEU A 299 -9.24 1.29 12.53
CA LEU A 299 -9.91 1.80 11.34
C LEU A 299 -10.46 0.66 10.46
N ALA A 300 -9.79 -0.48 10.39
CA ALA A 300 -10.30 -1.64 9.66
C ALA A 300 -11.62 -2.18 10.24
N VAL A 301 -11.73 -2.23 11.58
CA VAL A 301 -12.96 -2.59 12.31
C VAL A 301 -14.07 -1.58 12.00
N GLU A 302 -13.78 -0.28 12.09
CA GLU A 302 -14.75 0.78 11.77
C GLU A 302 -15.28 0.63 10.34
N LEU A 303 -14.40 0.56 9.35
CA LEU A 303 -14.76 0.42 7.95
C LEU A 303 -15.55 -0.86 7.64
N SER A 304 -15.17 -2.00 8.25
CA SER A 304 -15.93 -3.26 8.10
C SER A 304 -17.29 -3.19 8.80
N GLY A 305 -17.35 -2.52 9.95
CA GLY A 305 -18.58 -2.30 10.73
C GLY A 305 -19.57 -1.40 10.02
N GLU A 306 -19.10 -0.38 9.30
CA GLU A 306 -19.93 0.48 8.44
C GLU A 306 -20.41 -0.26 7.17
N LEU A 307 -19.55 -1.09 6.58
CA LEU A 307 -19.86 -1.82 5.35
C LEU A 307 -20.88 -2.94 5.57
N LEU A 308 -20.79 -3.67 6.69
CA LEU A 308 -21.64 -4.83 6.99
C LEU A 308 -23.15 -4.55 6.85
N PRO A 309 -23.74 -3.53 7.52
CA PRO A 309 -25.18 -3.28 7.41
C PRO A 309 -25.60 -2.85 5.99
N VAL A 310 -24.70 -2.27 5.20
CA VAL A 310 -24.96 -1.96 3.78
C VAL A 310 -25.04 -3.25 2.96
N ARG A 311 -24.08 -4.17 3.14
CA ARG A 311 -24.09 -5.48 2.45
C ARG A 311 -25.28 -6.34 2.84
N GLU A 312 -25.69 -6.31 4.11
CA GLU A 312 -26.88 -7.04 4.58
C GLU A 312 -28.16 -6.55 3.91
N ARG A 313 -28.33 -5.24 3.72
CA ARG A 313 -29.48 -4.68 3.00
C ARG A 313 -29.44 -4.97 1.50
N ALA A 314 -28.26 -4.84 0.89
CA ALA A 314 -28.11 -4.95 -0.57
C ALA A 314 -28.14 -6.41 -1.07
N LEU A 315 -27.50 -7.33 -0.34
CA LEU A 315 -27.28 -8.72 -0.78
C LEU A 315 -27.96 -9.76 0.12
N GLY A 316 -28.38 -9.37 1.32
CA GLY A 316 -28.90 -10.27 2.34
C GLY A 316 -27.83 -10.75 3.34
N PRO A 317 -28.26 -11.23 4.52
CA PRO A 317 -27.36 -11.59 5.62
C PRO A 317 -26.49 -12.83 5.37
N THR A 318 -26.93 -13.71 4.46
CA THR A 318 -26.29 -15.01 4.18
C THR A 318 -25.54 -15.04 2.85
N HIS A 319 -25.50 -13.92 2.12
CA HIS A 319 -24.73 -13.81 0.89
C HIS A 319 -23.23 -14.01 1.16
N PRO A 320 -22.47 -14.72 0.29
CA PRO A 320 -21.04 -14.98 0.50
C PRO A 320 -20.23 -13.72 0.84
N ASP A 321 -20.44 -12.61 0.14
CA ASP A 321 -19.76 -11.34 0.44
C ASP A 321 -20.14 -10.75 1.81
N THR A 322 -21.39 -10.89 2.23
CA THR A 322 -21.82 -10.47 3.56
C THR A 322 -21.11 -11.30 4.63
N LEU A 323 -21.04 -12.63 4.43
CA LEU A 323 -20.32 -13.54 5.33
C LEU A 323 -18.80 -13.29 5.35
N LEU A 324 -18.21 -12.87 4.22
CA LEU A 324 -16.81 -12.45 4.16
C LEU A 324 -16.58 -11.17 4.96
N THR A 325 -17.51 -10.22 4.92
CA THR A 325 -17.45 -8.98 5.72
C THR A 325 -17.52 -9.28 7.20
N ARG A 326 -18.47 -10.15 7.62
CA ARG A 326 -18.57 -10.62 9.00
C ARG A 326 -17.29 -11.29 9.47
N HIS A 327 -16.71 -12.14 8.63
CA HIS A 327 -15.43 -12.78 8.91
C HIS A 327 -14.31 -11.76 9.11
N ARG A 328 -14.18 -10.77 8.21
CA ARG A 328 -13.12 -9.75 8.29
C ARG A 328 -13.31 -8.83 9.50
N LEU A 329 -14.54 -8.45 9.83
CA LEU A 329 -14.84 -7.69 11.03
C LEU A 329 -14.37 -8.43 12.29
N ALA A 330 -14.78 -9.70 12.46
CA ALA A 330 -14.35 -10.53 13.58
C ALA A 330 -12.83 -10.74 13.60
N TYR A 331 -12.22 -10.90 12.43
CA TYR A 331 -10.77 -11.01 12.28
C TYR A 331 -10.07 -9.75 12.82
N TRP A 332 -10.45 -8.56 12.36
CA TRP A 332 -9.84 -7.30 12.79
C TRP A 332 -10.10 -6.96 14.25
N ILE A 333 -11.26 -7.32 14.81
CA ILE A 333 -11.54 -7.16 16.25
C ILE A 333 -10.49 -7.91 17.08
N GLY A 334 -10.21 -9.16 16.71
CA GLY A 334 -9.22 -9.94 17.45
C GLY A 334 -7.77 -9.48 17.21
N GLU A 335 -7.41 -9.06 16.00
CA GLU A 335 -6.08 -8.45 15.75
C GLU A 335 -5.92 -7.11 16.48
N GLY A 336 -7.01 -6.38 16.67
CA GLY A 336 -7.10 -5.17 17.49
C GLY A 336 -6.98 -5.42 19.00
N GLY A 337 -6.84 -6.68 19.44
CA GLY A 337 -6.60 -7.04 20.83
C GLY A 337 -7.82 -7.54 21.62
N ASP A 338 -8.94 -7.85 20.95
CA ASP A 338 -10.12 -8.45 21.58
C ASP A 338 -10.44 -9.85 21.01
N PRO A 339 -9.62 -10.87 21.33
CA PRO A 339 -9.83 -12.23 20.84
C PRO A 339 -11.12 -12.87 21.38
N ALA A 340 -11.63 -12.43 22.54
CA ALA A 340 -12.84 -12.97 23.14
C ALA A 340 -14.10 -12.55 22.35
N THR A 341 -14.22 -11.28 21.98
CA THR A 341 -15.31 -10.83 21.10
C THR A 341 -15.21 -11.45 19.72
N ALA A 342 -13.99 -11.54 19.16
CA ALA A 342 -13.76 -12.22 17.88
C ALA A 342 -14.20 -13.69 17.91
N LEU A 343 -13.88 -14.43 18.97
CA LEU A 343 -14.28 -15.83 19.15
C LEU A 343 -15.81 -15.98 19.14
N THR A 344 -16.53 -15.13 19.86
CA THR A 344 -18.00 -15.13 19.86
C THR A 344 -18.56 -14.90 18.46
N GLN A 345 -18.06 -13.90 17.74
CA GLN A 345 -18.52 -13.61 16.38
C GLN A 345 -18.18 -14.73 15.39
N PHE A 346 -17.01 -15.38 15.52
CA PHE A 346 -16.68 -16.52 14.68
C PHE A 346 -17.55 -17.74 14.96
N ARG A 347 -17.95 -17.99 16.22
CA ARG A 347 -18.90 -19.06 16.57
C ARG A 347 -20.26 -18.81 15.92
N GLU A 348 -20.81 -17.60 16.03
CA GLU A 348 -22.06 -17.21 15.35
C GLU A 348 -21.95 -17.36 13.82
N LEU A 349 -20.84 -16.92 13.24
CA LEU A 349 -20.59 -17.05 11.80
C LEU A 349 -20.45 -18.51 11.37
N LEU A 350 -19.88 -19.38 12.22
CA LEU A 350 -19.70 -20.80 11.93
C LEU A 350 -21.06 -21.48 11.75
N ASP A 351 -22.02 -21.20 12.63
CA ASP A 351 -23.36 -21.78 12.56
C ASP A 351 -24.03 -21.43 11.21
N ILE A 352 -23.96 -20.16 10.81
CA ILE A 352 -24.49 -19.68 9.53
C ILE A 352 -23.78 -20.36 8.35
N ARG A 353 -22.45 -20.48 8.39
CA ARG A 353 -21.69 -21.13 7.30
C ARG A 353 -21.96 -22.63 7.21
N ILE A 354 -22.15 -23.31 8.33
CA ILE A 354 -22.52 -24.73 8.34
C ILE A 354 -23.91 -24.91 7.70
N GLU A 355 -24.88 -24.07 8.05
CA GLU A 355 -26.24 -24.15 7.50
C GLU A 355 -26.27 -23.90 5.99
N HIS A 356 -25.58 -22.85 5.50
CA HIS A 356 -25.72 -22.41 4.11
C HIS A 356 -24.66 -22.92 3.14
N GLN A 357 -23.43 -23.19 3.61
CA GLN A 357 -22.32 -23.64 2.77
C GLN A 357 -21.93 -25.10 3.06
N GLY A 358 -22.33 -25.63 4.22
CA GLY A 358 -22.00 -26.96 4.68
C GLY A 358 -20.71 -27.01 5.51
N PRO A 359 -20.52 -28.10 6.27
CA PRO A 359 -19.41 -28.22 7.22
C PRO A 359 -18.03 -28.32 6.56
N GLU A 360 -17.92 -28.85 5.34
CA GLU A 360 -16.63 -29.06 4.67
C GLU A 360 -16.27 -27.93 3.69
N HIS A 361 -17.08 -26.88 3.59
CA HIS A 361 -16.78 -25.74 2.70
C HIS A 361 -15.49 -25.03 3.14
N PRO A 362 -14.62 -24.59 2.20
CA PRO A 362 -13.35 -23.93 2.53
C PRO A 362 -13.48 -22.77 3.51
N ASP A 363 -14.51 -21.92 3.34
CA ASP A 363 -14.77 -20.80 4.25
C ASP A 363 -15.21 -21.26 5.65
N THR A 364 -16.00 -22.33 5.74
CA THR A 364 -16.39 -22.93 7.03
C THR A 364 -15.17 -23.46 7.76
N LEU A 365 -14.25 -24.12 7.03
CA LEU A 365 -12.97 -24.59 7.59
C LEU A 365 -12.07 -23.42 7.99
N THR A 366 -12.14 -22.27 7.30
CA THR A 366 -11.46 -21.04 7.69
C THR A 366 -12.03 -20.44 8.96
N THR A 367 -13.34 -20.41 9.14
CA THR A 367 -13.92 -19.99 10.42
C THR A 367 -13.50 -20.89 11.58
N ARG A 368 -13.46 -22.23 11.38
CA ARG A 368 -12.99 -23.15 12.43
C ARG A 368 -11.53 -22.92 12.81
N HIS A 369 -10.67 -22.57 11.86
CA HIS A 369 -9.29 -22.20 12.13
C HIS A 369 -9.20 -20.96 13.01
N GLU A 370 -9.98 -19.92 12.70
CA GLU A 370 -10.00 -18.71 13.51
C GLU A 370 -10.54 -18.99 14.91
N ILE A 371 -11.58 -19.82 15.05
CA ILE A 371 -12.09 -20.25 16.38
C ILE A 371 -10.98 -20.92 17.19
N ALA A 372 -10.31 -21.93 16.63
CA ALA A 372 -9.23 -22.63 17.31
C ALA A 372 -8.09 -21.68 17.74
N ARG A 373 -7.72 -20.74 16.86
CA ARG A 373 -6.71 -19.73 17.16
C ARG A 373 -7.15 -18.78 18.28
N ARG A 374 -8.37 -18.24 18.21
CA ARG A 374 -8.89 -17.29 19.22
C ARG A 374 -9.10 -17.97 20.56
N THR A 375 -9.54 -19.23 20.60
CA THR A 375 -9.60 -20.07 21.82
C THR A 375 -8.25 -20.13 22.53
N GLY A 376 -7.17 -20.36 21.79
CA GLY A 376 -5.83 -20.34 22.39
C GLY A 376 -5.44 -18.95 22.90
N GLU A 377 -5.76 -17.89 22.17
CA GLU A 377 -5.42 -16.50 22.53
C GLU A 377 -6.14 -16.00 23.79
N ILE A 378 -7.30 -16.57 24.13
CA ILE A 378 -7.98 -16.30 25.42
C ILE A 378 -7.44 -17.17 26.57
N GLY A 379 -6.43 -18.00 26.33
CA GLY A 379 -5.72 -18.78 27.35
C GLY A 379 -6.07 -20.28 27.38
N GLU A 380 -6.91 -20.77 26.47
CA GLU A 380 -7.36 -22.17 26.43
C GLU A 380 -6.51 -22.99 25.44
N ALA A 381 -5.21 -23.12 25.73
CA ALA A 381 -4.24 -23.74 24.82
C ALA A 381 -4.53 -25.23 24.51
N GLU A 382 -4.99 -26.00 25.49
CA GLU A 382 -5.36 -27.42 25.31
C GLU A 382 -6.56 -27.57 24.36
N GLU A 383 -7.63 -26.79 24.58
CA GLU A 383 -8.81 -26.79 23.69
C GLU A 383 -8.45 -26.34 22.27
N ALA A 384 -7.60 -25.31 22.13
CA ALA A 384 -7.11 -24.88 20.82
C ALA A 384 -6.37 -26.01 20.08
N ALA A 385 -5.51 -26.75 20.78
CA ALA A 385 -4.79 -27.87 20.22
C ALA A 385 -5.74 -29.00 19.77
N GLU A 386 -6.75 -29.34 20.56
CA GLU A 386 -7.79 -30.33 20.20
C GLU A 386 -8.57 -29.90 18.95
N LEU A 387 -9.02 -28.64 18.90
CA LEU A 387 -9.73 -28.09 17.74
C LEU A 387 -8.86 -28.13 16.47
N PHE A 388 -7.56 -27.84 16.58
CA PHE A 388 -6.64 -27.96 15.46
C PHE A 388 -6.39 -29.41 15.03
N ASP A 389 -6.27 -30.35 15.98
CA ASP A 389 -6.11 -31.78 15.69
C ASP A 389 -7.28 -32.32 14.86
N GLU A 390 -8.51 -31.92 15.18
CA GLU A 390 -9.69 -32.26 14.38
C GLU A 390 -9.73 -31.56 13.01
N LEU A 391 -9.26 -30.30 12.94
CA LEU A 391 -9.36 -29.47 11.73
C LEU A 391 -8.33 -29.85 10.66
N VAL A 392 -7.11 -30.18 11.06
CA VAL A 392 -5.99 -30.48 10.15
C VAL A 392 -6.35 -31.53 9.09
N PRO A 393 -6.87 -32.73 9.44
CA PRO A 393 -7.19 -33.75 8.43
C PRO A 393 -8.31 -33.33 7.49
N ARG A 394 -9.28 -32.50 7.93
CA ARG A 394 -10.35 -31.96 7.07
C ARG A 394 -9.79 -30.97 6.05
N ARG A 395 -9.01 -29.99 6.51
CA ARG A 395 -8.39 -28.99 5.62
C ARG A 395 -7.38 -29.59 4.66
N GLU A 396 -6.66 -30.61 5.07
CA GLU A 396 -5.71 -31.31 4.19
C GLU A 396 -6.41 -32.03 3.05
N ARG A 397 -7.57 -32.66 3.30
CA ARG A 397 -8.39 -33.25 2.21
C ARG A 397 -8.95 -32.19 1.26
N ALA A 398 -9.35 -31.04 1.79
CA ALA A 398 -9.98 -29.98 0.99
C ALA A 398 -8.97 -29.20 0.12
N LEU A 399 -7.78 -28.90 0.64
CA LEU A 399 -6.82 -27.98 0.00
C LEU A 399 -5.54 -28.68 -0.48
N GLY A 400 -5.24 -29.87 0.06
CA GLY A 400 -3.97 -30.55 -0.12
C GLY A 400 -2.88 -30.12 0.89
N PRO A 401 -1.86 -30.96 1.13
CA PRO A 401 -0.88 -30.77 2.20
C PRO A 401 0.09 -29.60 1.98
N ARG A 402 0.22 -29.10 0.73
CA ARG A 402 1.17 -28.04 0.35
C ARG A 402 0.51 -26.67 0.13
N HIS A 403 -0.82 -26.58 0.30
CA HIS A 403 -1.54 -25.31 0.14
C HIS A 403 -1.16 -24.31 1.23
N ILE A 404 -1.02 -23.02 0.90
CA ILE A 404 -0.53 -21.97 1.82
C ILE A 404 -1.38 -21.87 3.10
N SER A 405 -2.71 -21.94 2.98
CA SER A 405 -3.63 -21.94 4.13
C SER A 405 -3.50 -23.21 5.00
N MET A 406 -3.15 -24.35 4.39
CA MET A 406 -2.88 -25.60 5.14
C MET A 406 -1.58 -25.47 5.95
N LEU A 407 -0.52 -24.92 5.34
CA LEU A 407 0.74 -24.65 6.04
C LEU A 407 0.54 -23.69 7.22
N THR A 408 -0.38 -22.74 7.08
CA THR A 408 -0.74 -21.79 8.16
C THR A 408 -1.46 -22.52 9.30
N THR A 409 -2.38 -23.42 8.96
CA THR A 409 -3.06 -24.28 9.96
C THR A 409 -2.10 -25.17 10.72
N ARG A 410 -1.15 -25.83 10.03
CA ARG A 410 -0.14 -26.67 10.70
C ARG A 410 0.79 -25.88 11.61
N HIS A 411 1.12 -24.64 11.23
CA HIS A 411 1.93 -23.75 12.05
C HIS A 411 1.22 -23.38 13.35
N GLU A 412 -0.03 -22.92 13.27
CA GLU A 412 -0.83 -22.60 14.47
C GLU A 412 -1.06 -23.84 15.34
N PHE A 413 -1.32 -25.01 14.72
CA PHE A 413 -1.45 -26.25 15.47
C PHE A 413 -0.19 -26.57 16.29
N ALA A 414 0.99 -26.48 15.67
CA ALA A 414 2.25 -26.72 16.38
C ALA A 414 2.47 -25.71 17.52
N LYS A 415 2.14 -24.43 17.31
CA LYS A 415 2.20 -23.40 18.35
C LYS A 415 1.34 -23.80 19.55
N TRP A 416 0.06 -24.11 19.33
CA TRP A 416 -0.86 -24.44 20.44
C TRP A 416 -0.56 -25.77 21.11
N ILE A 417 -0.04 -26.76 20.38
CA ILE A 417 0.51 -28.01 20.98
C ILE A 417 1.63 -27.69 21.98
N GLY A 418 2.52 -26.77 21.64
CA GLY A 418 3.59 -26.38 22.54
C GLY A 418 3.08 -25.60 23.75
N GLU A 419 2.18 -24.64 23.54
CA GLU A 419 1.55 -23.87 24.63
C GLU A 419 0.72 -24.76 25.57
N ALA A 420 0.14 -25.84 25.05
CA ALA A 420 -0.54 -26.88 25.83
C ALA A 420 0.42 -27.81 26.61
N GLY A 421 1.72 -27.48 26.65
CA GLY A 421 2.71 -28.21 27.45
C GLY A 421 3.40 -29.37 26.74
N ALA A 422 3.31 -29.48 25.40
CA ALA A 422 4.03 -30.48 24.61
C ALA A 422 5.09 -29.87 23.66
N PRO A 423 6.13 -29.19 24.21
CA PRO A 423 7.12 -28.45 23.41
C PRO A 423 7.93 -29.33 22.45
N ASP A 424 8.24 -30.58 22.82
CA ASP A 424 8.97 -31.51 21.94
C ASP A 424 8.15 -31.89 20.71
N LYS A 425 6.83 -32.07 20.87
CA LYS A 425 5.90 -32.38 19.78
C LYS A 425 5.76 -31.16 18.85
N ALA A 426 5.62 -29.96 19.42
CA ALA A 426 5.59 -28.71 18.66
C ALA A 426 6.85 -28.53 17.82
N LEU A 427 8.03 -28.76 18.43
CA LEU A 427 9.31 -28.67 17.75
C LEU A 427 9.41 -29.65 16.58
N ALA A 428 9.03 -30.92 16.79
CA ALA A 428 9.02 -31.92 15.72
C ALA A 428 8.11 -31.52 14.55
N MET A 429 6.90 -31.03 14.85
CA MET A 429 5.95 -30.56 13.83
C MET A 429 6.49 -29.36 13.03
N LEU A 430 7.14 -28.41 13.70
CA LEU A 430 7.75 -27.25 13.03
C LEU A 430 8.97 -27.63 12.19
N HIS A 431 9.77 -28.58 12.66
CA HIS A 431 10.91 -29.13 11.92
C HIS A 431 10.46 -29.75 10.59
N ASP A 432 9.35 -30.48 10.58
CA ASP A 432 8.80 -31.06 9.35
C ASP A 432 8.11 -30.02 8.45
N LEU A 433 7.49 -29.00 9.04
CA LEU A 433 6.76 -27.96 8.32
C LEU A 433 7.68 -26.95 7.62
N TRP A 434 8.77 -26.52 8.27
CA TRP A 434 9.61 -25.42 7.79
C TRP A 434 10.20 -25.66 6.40
N PRO A 435 10.78 -26.84 6.06
CA PRO A 435 11.30 -27.10 4.72
C PRO A 435 10.23 -26.99 3.63
N VAL A 436 9.03 -27.51 3.88
CA VAL A 436 7.91 -27.44 2.92
C VAL A 436 7.46 -26.01 2.71
N ARG A 437 7.31 -25.23 3.79
CA ARG A 437 6.94 -23.82 3.70
C ARG A 437 8.02 -22.98 3.00
N LYS A 438 9.29 -23.26 3.26
CA LYS A 438 10.42 -22.63 2.55
C LYS A 438 10.39 -22.92 1.05
N GLU A 439 10.06 -24.14 0.65
CA GLU A 439 9.95 -24.52 -0.75
C GLU A 439 8.76 -23.83 -1.44
N VAL A 440 7.59 -23.78 -0.77
CA VAL A 440 6.35 -23.24 -1.35
C VAL A 440 6.33 -21.71 -1.37
N GLN A 441 6.75 -21.05 -0.30
CA GLN A 441 6.63 -19.60 -0.15
C GLN A 441 7.97 -18.86 -0.26
N GLY A 442 9.09 -19.58 -0.28
CA GLY A 442 10.43 -19.01 -0.28
C GLY A 442 11.00 -18.79 1.13
N ALA A 443 12.32 -18.71 1.22
CA ALA A 443 13.07 -18.64 2.47
C ALA A 443 12.87 -17.32 3.25
N HIS A 444 12.60 -16.22 2.54
CA HIS A 444 12.47 -14.89 3.13
C HIS A 444 11.02 -14.45 3.30
N HIS A 445 10.04 -15.29 2.93
CA HIS A 445 8.64 -14.94 3.10
C HIS A 445 8.28 -14.76 4.59
N PRO A 446 7.49 -13.74 4.96
CA PRO A 446 7.18 -13.42 6.37
C PRO A 446 6.68 -14.62 7.19
N ARG A 447 5.77 -15.42 6.62
CA ARG A 447 5.25 -16.64 7.27
C ARG A 447 6.29 -17.76 7.39
N THR A 448 7.25 -17.88 6.46
CA THR A 448 8.37 -18.83 6.57
C THR A 448 9.27 -18.45 7.75
N LEU A 449 9.58 -17.15 7.86
CA LEU A 449 10.34 -16.60 8.98
C LEU A 449 9.62 -16.74 10.31
N LEU A 450 8.27 -16.71 10.34
CA LEU A 450 7.49 -16.99 11.55
C LEU A 450 7.57 -18.45 11.97
N THR A 451 7.47 -19.39 11.04
CA THR A 451 7.68 -20.81 11.36
C THR A 451 9.10 -21.06 11.87
N GLN A 452 10.12 -20.41 11.29
CA GLN A 452 11.50 -20.52 11.77
C GLN A 452 11.71 -19.85 13.14
N HIS A 453 11.02 -18.72 13.42
CA HIS A 453 11.00 -18.09 14.74
C HIS A 453 10.47 -19.06 15.79
N GLU A 454 9.30 -19.67 15.57
CA GLU A 454 8.72 -20.65 16.52
C GLU A 454 9.63 -21.87 16.69
N LEU A 455 10.29 -22.33 15.62
CA LEU A 455 11.25 -23.42 15.70
C LEU A 455 12.42 -23.07 16.64
N GLY A 456 12.96 -21.85 16.53
CA GLY A 456 13.96 -21.33 17.45
C GLY A 456 13.44 -21.18 18.89
N ARG A 457 12.21 -20.69 19.06
CA ARG A 457 11.56 -20.57 20.38
C ARG A 457 11.41 -21.92 21.05
N TRP A 458 10.84 -22.92 20.38
CA TRP A 458 10.64 -24.25 20.96
C TRP A 458 11.96 -24.98 21.19
N THR A 459 12.96 -24.80 20.33
CA THR A 459 14.32 -25.32 20.56
C THR A 459 14.94 -24.76 21.85
N ALA A 460 14.68 -23.49 22.16
CA ALA A 460 15.14 -22.88 23.40
C ALA A 460 14.43 -23.46 24.63
N VAL A 461 13.12 -23.72 24.51
CA VAL A 461 12.28 -24.27 25.59
C VAL A 461 12.63 -25.73 25.88
N THR A 462 12.89 -26.54 24.85
CA THR A 462 13.27 -27.97 25.01
C THR A 462 14.71 -28.17 25.48
N GLY A 463 15.46 -27.07 25.67
CA GLY A 463 16.71 -27.07 26.45
C GLY A 463 17.98 -26.74 25.66
N ASP A 464 17.91 -26.56 24.33
CA ASP A 464 19.08 -26.20 23.53
C ASP A 464 19.09 -24.71 23.15
N ARG A 465 19.32 -23.85 24.15
CA ARG A 465 19.48 -22.39 23.92
C ARG A 465 20.62 -22.10 22.93
N ASN A 466 21.66 -22.92 22.90
CA ASN A 466 22.80 -22.74 22.01
C ASN A 466 22.46 -23.05 20.55
N ALA A 467 21.61 -24.05 20.29
CA ALA A 467 21.06 -24.31 18.96
C ALA A 467 19.96 -23.31 18.56
N ALA A 468 19.19 -22.81 19.53
CA ALA A 468 18.18 -21.79 19.25
C ALA A 468 18.78 -20.45 18.82
N LEU A 469 19.89 -20.03 19.44
CA LEU A 469 20.51 -18.73 19.19
C LEU A 469 20.85 -18.45 17.70
N PRO A 470 21.56 -19.33 16.97
CA PRO A 470 21.85 -19.08 15.55
C PRO A 470 20.59 -19.02 14.69
N ILE A 471 19.56 -19.82 15.00
CA ILE A 471 18.28 -19.81 14.29
C ILE A 471 17.59 -18.46 14.49
N VAL A 472 17.43 -18.02 15.74
CA VAL A 472 16.76 -16.76 16.07
C VAL A 472 17.56 -15.56 15.53
N GLN A 473 18.89 -15.62 15.55
CA GLN A 473 19.75 -14.57 14.98
C GLN A 473 19.61 -14.46 13.45
N GLU A 474 19.52 -15.58 12.74
CA GLU A 474 19.26 -15.58 11.31
C GLU A 474 17.88 -14.98 10.99
N VAL A 475 16.85 -15.43 11.70
CA VAL A 475 15.48 -14.92 11.54
C VAL A 475 15.41 -13.43 11.83
N LEU A 476 16.07 -12.94 12.89
CA LEU A 476 16.10 -11.51 13.22
C LEU A 476 16.71 -10.70 12.07
N ARG A 477 17.88 -11.12 11.56
CA ARG A 477 18.52 -10.46 10.41
C ARG A 477 17.65 -10.49 9.16
N ALA A 478 16.97 -11.60 8.89
CA ALA A 478 16.06 -11.71 7.76
C ALA A 478 14.83 -10.81 7.92
N ARG A 479 14.20 -10.78 9.11
CA ARG A 479 13.05 -9.93 9.41
C ARG A 479 13.41 -8.45 9.41
N ASP A 480 14.57 -8.06 9.94
CA ASP A 480 15.05 -6.67 9.88
C ASP A 480 15.19 -6.21 8.41
N ARG A 481 15.63 -7.08 7.50
CA ARG A 481 15.74 -6.77 6.05
C ARG A 481 14.40 -6.77 5.34
N VAL A 482 13.53 -7.73 5.62
CA VAL A 482 12.28 -7.98 4.86
C VAL A 482 11.11 -7.15 5.40
N LEU A 483 10.94 -7.11 6.72
CA LEU A 483 9.82 -6.46 7.41
C LEU A 483 10.20 -5.11 8.01
N GLY A 484 11.49 -4.85 8.17
CA GLY A 484 12.00 -3.69 8.88
C GLY A 484 12.07 -3.87 10.40
N PRO A 485 12.82 -3.01 11.09
CA PRO A 485 13.12 -3.18 12.52
C PRO A 485 11.93 -2.94 13.44
N ASN A 486 10.94 -2.15 13.00
CA ASN A 486 9.78 -1.73 13.80
C ASN A 486 8.58 -2.68 13.68
N HIS A 487 8.60 -3.61 12.72
CA HIS A 487 7.48 -4.53 12.51
C HIS A 487 7.24 -5.41 13.75
N PRO A 488 5.97 -5.65 14.18
CA PRO A 488 5.65 -6.43 15.38
C PRO A 488 6.38 -7.78 15.46
N HIS A 489 6.37 -8.57 14.38
CA HIS A 489 7.12 -9.83 14.32
C HIS A 489 8.65 -9.69 14.41
N THR A 490 9.23 -8.59 13.93
CA THR A 490 10.66 -8.33 14.09
C THR A 490 10.99 -8.01 15.55
N ARG A 491 10.14 -7.23 16.22
CA ARG A 491 10.25 -6.96 17.66
C ARG A 491 10.13 -8.24 18.48
N LEU A 492 9.14 -9.08 18.21
CA LEU A 492 8.98 -10.39 18.87
C LEU A 492 10.23 -11.28 18.73
N THR A 493 10.85 -11.36 17.54
CA THR A 493 12.12 -12.09 17.38
C THR A 493 13.25 -11.43 18.15
N ARG A 494 13.30 -10.10 18.19
CA ARG A 494 14.33 -9.36 18.93
C ARG A 494 14.24 -9.61 20.42
N ASP A 495 13.04 -9.65 20.97
CA ASP A 495 12.79 -9.93 22.39
C ASP A 495 13.21 -11.37 22.73
N LEU A 496 12.87 -12.35 21.88
CA LEU A 496 13.34 -13.73 22.01
C LEU A 496 14.88 -13.80 21.94
N PHE A 497 15.50 -13.11 20.97
CA PHE A 497 16.95 -13.07 20.82
C PHE A 497 17.63 -12.47 22.05
N ALA A 498 17.11 -11.36 22.58
CA ALA A 498 17.62 -10.72 23.78
C ALA A 498 17.52 -11.64 25.00
N GLY A 499 16.36 -12.30 25.18
CA GLY A 499 16.15 -13.26 26.27
C GLY A 499 17.07 -14.48 26.18
N LEU A 500 17.43 -14.92 24.97
CA LEU A 500 18.41 -16.00 24.77
C LEU A 500 19.85 -15.57 25.11
N GLY A 501 20.19 -14.30 24.91
CA GLY A 501 21.54 -13.75 25.14
C GLY A 501 21.85 -13.35 26.58
N THR A 502 20.83 -13.10 27.42
CA THR A 502 21.01 -12.85 28.86
C THR A 502 21.21 -14.16 29.61
N ARG A 503 22.37 -14.30 30.27
CA ARG A 503 22.76 -15.47 31.10
C ARG A 503 22.14 -15.43 32.48
#